data_AF-A0A0C9XN04-F1
#
_entry.id   AF-A0A0C9XN04-F1
#
_cell.length_a   1.000
_cell.length_b   1.000
_cell.length_c   1.000
_cell.angle_alpha   90.00
_cell.angle_beta   90.00
_cell.angle_gamma   90.00
#
_symmetry.space_group_name_H-M   'P 1'
#
loop_
_entity.id
_entity.type
_entity.pdbx_description
1 polymer ?
#
loop_
_entity_poly.entity_id
_entity_poly.type
_entity_poly.pdbx_seq_one_letter_code
_entity_poly.pdbx_strand_id
1 'polypeptide(L)'
;MFPTSLLQQVQQVLSQPFKRSQFGLFQGKNKQYGNNVPFSKHKSRRTWLPNVQQKRIPSATLGMPIRVKLTTRALKTIKKHGGLDKYVEKTPAELLGYEGMRLRLMLRDARKEAKDAKAARRKPPPEDSLLARRLELFNQKRMLGARRITDRVRHTLESARMAREEATKALRLTSLASPEQTMQYLGTKRGQ
;
A
#
# COMPACT_ATOMS: atom_id res chain seq x y z
N MET A 1 -18.42 -5.59 -40.83
CA MET A 1 -19.24 -4.39 -40.52
C MET A 1 -18.76 -3.82 -39.20
N PHE A 2 -18.12 -2.65 -39.21
CA PHE A 2 -17.67 -2.00 -37.97
C PHE A 2 -18.90 -1.46 -37.21
N PRO A 3 -18.98 -1.61 -35.89
CA PRO A 3 -20.16 -1.23 -35.13
C PRO A 3 -20.28 0.31 -35.14
N THR A 4 -21.22 0.81 -35.93
CA THR A 4 -21.58 2.23 -36.04
C THR A 4 -22.04 2.84 -34.70
N SER A 5 -22.39 1.99 -33.73
CA SER A 5 -22.86 2.40 -32.40
C SER A 5 -21.82 3.18 -31.59
N LEU A 6 -20.53 2.83 -31.67
CA LEU A 6 -19.47 3.52 -30.93
C LEU A 6 -19.20 4.94 -31.47
N LEU A 7 -19.20 5.10 -32.80
CA LEU A 7 -19.03 6.40 -33.45
C LEU A 7 -20.18 7.36 -33.12
N GLN A 8 -21.41 6.85 -33.07
CA GLN A 8 -22.59 7.64 -32.77
C GLN A 8 -22.60 8.11 -31.30
N GLN A 9 -22.13 7.28 -30.36
CA GLN A 9 -21.96 7.67 -28.95
C GLN A 9 -20.91 8.77 -28.77
N VAL A 10 -19.79 8.70 -29.49
CA VAL A 10 -18.71 9.72 -29.40
C VAL A 10 -19.17 11.07 -29.97
N GLN A 11 -19.95 11.06 -31.07
CA GLN A 11 -20.48 12.29 -31.67
C GLN A 11 -21.40 13.09 -30.74
N GLN A 12 -22.21 12.44 -29.90
CA GLN A 12 -23.15 13.13 -29.00
C GLN A 12 -22.49 13.91 -27.86
N VAL A 13 -21.27 13.54 -27.46
CA VAL A 13 -20.54 14.19 -26.37
C VAL A 13 -19.88 15.50 -26.85
N LEU A 14 -19.36 15.50 -28.09
CA LEU A 14 -18.67 16.66 -28.69
C LEU A 14 -19.64 17.75 -29.20
N SER A 15 -20.89 17.39 -29.52
CA SER A 15 -21.89 18.31 -30.08
C SER A 15 -22.84 18.95 -29.06
N GLN A 16 -22.55 18.88 -27.75
CA GLN A 16 -23.42 19.48 -26.73
C GLN A 16 -23.44 21.02 -26.85
N PRO A 17 -24.61 21.67 -26.99
CA PRO A 17 -24.72 23.11 -27.21
C PRO A 17 -24.27 23.96 -26.01
N PHE A 18 -24.05 23.36 -24.82
CA PHE A 18 -23.67 24.05 -23.59
C PHE A 18 -22.34 23.55 -23.00
N LYS A 19 -21.22 23.92 -23.63
CA LYS A 19 -19.85 23.53 -23.23
C LYS A 19 -19.51 23.79 -21.75
N ARG A 20 -20.08 24.85 -21.16
CA ARG A 20 -19.89 25.18 -19.73
C ARG A 20 -20.29 24.03 -18.79
N SER A 21 -21.27 23.21 -19.17
CA SER A 21 -21.72 22.07 -18.35
C SER A 21 -20.65 21.00 -18.17
N GLN A 22 -19.72 20.88 -19.13
CA GLN A 22 -18.67 19.85 -19.13
C GLN A 22 -17.56 20.14 -18.11
N PHE A 23 -17.30 21.41 -17.83
CA PHE A 23 -16.23 21.87 -16.92
C PHE A 23 -16.70 22.07 -15.46
N GLY A 24 -17.80 21.40 -15.08
CA GLY A 24 -18.33 21.43 -13.72
C GLY A 24 -19.33 20.30 -13.50
N LEU A 25 -19.94 20.22 -12.31
CA LEU A 25 -20.93 19.17 -12.02
C LEU A 25 -22.34 19.73 -12.21
N PHE A 26 -22.92 19.45 -13.38
CA PHE A 26 -24.23 19.97 -13.77
C PHE A 26 -25.37 18.95 -13.61
N GLN A 27 -25.07 17.67 -13.37
CA GLN A 27 -26.07 16.60 -13.22
C GLN A 27 -27.05 16.56 -14.41
N GLY A 28 -26.50 16.64 -15.63
CA GLY A 28 -27.26 16.69 -16.89
C GLY A 28 -28.11 17.95 -17.12
N LYS A 29 -27.96 18.99 -16.28
CA LYS A 29 -28.67 20.27 -16.50
C LYS A 29 -28.02 21.06 -17.63
N ASN A 30 -28.82 21.35 -18.64
CA ASN A 30 -28.43 22.16 -19.80
C ASN A 30 -29.17 23.50 -19.85
N LYS A 31 -28.67 24.40 -20.71
CA LYS A 31 -29.33 25.67 -21.04
C LYS A 31 -30.59 25.38 -21.85
N GLN A 32 -31.71 25.99 -21.45
CA GLN A 32 -32.97 25.89 -22.20
C GLN A 32 -33.18 27.16 -23.03
N TYR A 33 -33.72 26.98 -24.23
CA TYR A 33 -34.08 28.05 -25.15
C TYR A 33 -35.59 28.08 -25.34
N GLY A 34 -36.16 29.26 -25.56
CA GLY A 34 -37.59 29.42 -25.83
C GLY A 34 -37.98 30.89 -25.93
N ASN A 35 -39.23 31.20 -25.64
CA ASN A 35 -39.78 32.54 -25.85
C ASN A 35 -40.41 33.10 -24.56
N ASN A 36 -40.39 34.43 -24.42
CA ASN A 36 -41.34 35.13 -23.58
C ASN A 36 -42.64 35.30 -24.38
N VAL A 37 -43.79 35.06 -23.75
CA VAL A 37 -45.10 35.14 -24.39
C VAL A 37 -45.95 36.15 -23.64
N PRO A 38 -46.08 37.39 -24.14
CA PRO A 38 -46.96 38.40 -23.54
C PRO A 38 -48.42 38.16 -23.96
N PHE A 39 -49.34 38.94 -23.37
CA PHE A 39 -50.77 38.90 -23.70
C PHE A 39 -51.05 39.14 -25.20
N SER A 40 -50.30 40.05 -25.84
CA SER A 40 -50.37 40.33 -27.28
C SER A 40 -49.87 39.19 -28.17
N LYS A 41 -49.33 38.10 -27.59
CA LYS A 41 -48.76 36.93 -28.27
C LYS A 41 -47.57 37.23 -29.20
N HIS A 42 -47.03 38.45 -29.18
CA HIS A 42 -45.77 38.77 -29.85
C HIS A 42 -44.59 38.18 -29.07
N LYS A 43 -44.08 37.03 -29.56
CA LYS A 43 -43.06 36.23 -28.87
C LYS A 43 -41.68 36.86 -29.02
N SER A 44 -40.95 36.99 -27.92
CA SER A 44 -39.52 37.38 -27.93
C SER A 44 -38.63 36.23 -27.45
N ARG A 45 -37.44 36.06 -28.05
CA ARG A 45 -36.52 34.96 -27.68
C ARG A 45 -35.97 35.18 -26.26
N ARG A 46 -35.93 34.12 -25.45
CA ARG A 46 -35.25 34.12 -24.13
C ARG A 46 -34.49 32.82 -23.89
N THR A 47 -33.62 32.85 -22.90
CA THR A 47 -32.88 31.66 -22.46
C THR A 47 -32.97 31.49 -20.95
N TRP A 48 -32.98 30.24 -20.49
CA TRP A 48 -32.96 29.90 -19.06
C TRP A 48 -31.68 29.15 -18.73
N LEU A 49 -30.91 29.70 -17.80
CA LEU A 49 -29.67 29.10 -17.33
C LEU A 49 -29.94 28.33 -16.03
N PRO A 50 -29.24 27.21 -15.79
CA PRO A 50 -29.27 26.55 -14.50
C PRO A 50 -28.62 27.44 -13.43
N ASN A 51 -29.09 27.33 -12.19
CA ASN A 51 -28.47 28.00 -11.04
C ASN A 51 -27.13 27.33 -10.71
N VAL A 52 -26.02 28.01 -11.04
CA VAL A 52 -24.64 27.51 -10.88
C VAL A 52 -23.93 28.29 -9.80
N GLN A 53 -23.32 27.58 -8.86
CA GLN A 53 -22.60 28.10 -7.71
C GLN A 53 -21.16 27.57 -7.72
N GLN A 54 -20.18 28.41 -7.42
CA GLN A 54 -18.80 27.97 -7.25
C GLN A 54 -18.53 27.68 -5.78
N LYS A 55 -18.15 26.45 -5.44
CA LYS A 55 -17.91 26.03 -4.05
C LYS A 55 -16.67 25.15 -3.95
N ARG A 56 -16.08 25.12 -2.75
CA ARG A 56 -15.05 24.16 -2.35
C ARG A 56 -15.72 23.02 -1.60
N ILE A 57 -15.56 21.78 -2.05
CA ILE A 57 -16.13 20.60 -1.40
C ILE A 57 -15.00 19.66 -0.98
N PRO A 58 -14.96 19.20 0.28
CA PRO A 58 -13.94 18.26 0.74
C PRO A 58 -14.10 16.89 0.05
N SER A 59 -12.98 16.31 -0.34
CA SER A 59 -12.87 14.91 -0.77
C SER A 59 -12.12 14.11 0.30
N ALA A 60 -12.71 13.02 0.78
CA ALA A 60 -12.10 12.19 1.82
C ALA A 60 -10.93 11.37 1.26
N THR A 61 -11.06 10.90 0.02
CA THR A 61 -10.05 10.06 -0.64
C THR A 61 -8.82 10.88 -1.05
N LEU A 62 -9.01 12.11 -1.55
CA LEU A 62 -7.92 12.97 -2.00
C LEU A 62 -7.30 13.81 -0.88
N GLY A 63 -7.96 13.89 0.30
CA GLY A 63 -7.46 14.65 1.45
C GLY A 63 -7.46 16.18 1.27
N MET A 64 -7.96 16.70 0.13
CA MET A 64 -7.99 18.13 -0.17
C MET A 64 -9.38 18.60 -0.64
N PRO A 65 -9.76 19.87 -0.36
CA PRO A 65 -10.99 20.45 -0.87
C PRO A 65 -10.87 20.82 -2.35
N ILE A 66 -11.84 20.39 -3.15
CA ILE A 66 -11.86 20.62 -4.59
C ILE A 66 -12.77 21.81 -4.90
N ARG A 67 -12.26 22.80 -5.64
CA ARG A 67 -13.03 23.96 -6.11
C ARG A 67 -13.71 23.65 -7.45
N VAL A 68 -15.04 23.54 -7.45
CA VAL A 68 -15.81 23.18 -8.65
C VAL A 68 -17.03 24.08 -8.82
N LYS A 69 -17.47 24.26 -10.08
CA LYS A 69 -18.75 24.88 -10.43
C LYS A 69 -19.83 23.81 -10.38
N LEU A 70 -20.90 24.07 -9.64
CA LEU A 70 -21.93 23.10 -9.31
C LEU A 70 -23.31 23.68 -9.56
N THR A 71 -24.23 22.90 -10.08
CA THR A 71 -25.64 23.29 -10.02
C THR A 71 -26.20 23.04 -8.61
N THR A 72 -27.25 23.77 -8.23
CA THR A 72 -27.96 23.51 -6.96
C THR A 72 -28.53 22.09 -6.89
N ARG A 73 -28.94 21.52 -8.03
CA ARG A 73 -29.34 20.10 -8.12
C ARG A 73 -28.17 19.19 -7.78
N ALA A 74 -27.00 19.39 -8.41
CA ALA A 74 -25.80 18.60 -8.12
C ALA A 74 -25.43 18.68 -6.64
N LEU A 75 -25.41 19.88 -6.05
CA LEU A 75 -25.19 20.11 -4.62
C LEU A 75 -26.14 19.30 -3.73
N LYS A 76 -27.44 19.29 -4.04
CA LYS A 76 -28.44 18.50 -3.30
C LYS A 76 -28.16 17.00 -3.39
N THR A 77 -27.78 16.49 -4.57
CA THR A 77 -27.40 15.08 -4.74
C THR A 77 -26.10 14.70 -4.04
N ILE A 78 -25.11 15.59 -4.02
CA ILE A 78 -23.86 15.39 -3.26
C ILE A 78 -24.18 15.21 -1.78
N LYS A 79 -25.05 16.06 -1.22
CA LYS A 79 -25.54 15.91 0.16
C LYS A 79 -26.29 14.60 0.36
N LYS A 80 -27.20 14.24 -0.57
CA LYS A 80 -27.96 12.98 -0.53
C LYS A 80 -27.06 11.74 -0.54
N HIS A 81 -25.97 11.75 -1.30
CA HIS A 81 -25.02 10.63 -1.35
C HIS A 81 -24.02 10.63 -0.19
N GLY A 82 -23.98 11.70 0.61
CA GLY A 82 -23.10 11.82 1.77
C GLY A 82 -21.65 12.15 1.40
N GLY A 83 -21.43 12.97 0.36
CA GLY A 83 -20.10 13.47 0.00
C GLY A 83 -19.82 13.46 -1.51
N LEU A 84 -18.74 14.15 -1.91
CA LEU A 84 -18.33 14.28 -3.31
C LEU A 84 -17.93 12.93 -3.91
N ASP A 85 -17.08 12.18 -3.21
CA ASP A 85 -16.52 10.92 -3.71
C ASP A 85 -17.62 9.89 -4.03
N LYS A 86 -18.57 9.72 -3.11
CA LYS A 86 -19.73 8.84 -3.29
C LYS A 86 -20.63 9.30 -4.43
N TYR A 87 -20.83 10.61 -4.57
CA TYR A 87 -21.59 11.17 -5.69
C TYR A 87 -20.92 10.87 -7.03
N VAL A 88 -19.60 11.08 -7.11
CA VAL A 88 -18.83 10.85 -8.33
C VAL A 88 -18.79 9.37 -8.68
N GLU A 89 -18.85 8.45 -7.71
CA GLU A 89 -18.90 7.01 -7.99
C GLU A 89 -20.28 6.52 -8.43
N LYS A 90 -21.34 7.00 -7.77
CA LYS A 90 -22.70 6.49 -8.00
C LYS A 90 -23.39 7.08 -9.22
N THR A 91 -23.06 8.32 -9.57
CA THR A 91 -23.74 9.02 -10.68
C THR A 91 -23.34 8.41 -12.02
N PRO A 92 -24.21 8.24 -13.02
CA PRO A 92 -23.81 7.72 -14.34
C PRO A 92 -22.92 8.70 -15.11
N ALA A 93 -22.00 8.19 -15.94
CA ALA A 93 -20.99 8.98 -16.66
C ALA A 93 -21.58 10.15 -17.48
N GLU A 94 -22.72 9.92 -18.11
CA GLU A 94 -23.44 10.90 -18.95
C GLU A 94 -23.80 12.19 -18.19
N LEU A 95 -24.02 12.12 -16.87
CA LEU A 95 -24.45 13.27 -16.07
C LEU A 95 -23.29 14.08 -15.47
N LEU A 96 -22.08 13.53 -15.45
CA LEU A 96 -20.91 14.15 -14.81
C LEU A 96 -20.17 15.14 -15.69
N GLY A 97 -20.21 14.95 -17.01
CA GLY A 97 -19.36 15.66 -17.95
C GLY A 97 -17.86 15.38 -17.73
N TYR A 98 -17.01 16.17 -18.38
CA TYR A 98 -15.56 15.98 -18.36
C TYR A 98 -14.95 16.16 -16.98
N GLU A 99 -15.29 17.24 -16.27
CA GLU A 99 -14.72 17.52 -14.95
C GLU A 99 -15.11 16.43 -13.95
N GLY A 100 -16.36 15.98 -13.98
CA GLY A 100 -16.78 14.88 -13.12
C GLY A 100 -16.11 13.55 -13.45
N MET A 101 -15.90 13.25 -14.75
CA MET A 101 -15.15 12.05 -15.16
C MET A 101 -13.68 12.13 -14.73
N ARG A 102 -13.04 13.30 -14.89
CA ARG A 102 -11.69 13.57 -14.41
C ARG A 102 -11.56 13.28 -12.92
N LEU A 103 -12.49 13.80 -12.10
CA LEU A 103 -12.52 13.52 -10.67
C LEU A 103 -12.69 12.03 -10.37
N ARG A 104 -13.51 11.32 -11.14
CA ARG A 104 -13.70 9.88 -10.97
C ARG A 104 -12.42 9.09 -11.21
N LEU A 105 -11.68 9.43 -12.26
CA LEU A 105 -10.40 8.79 -12.58
C LEU A 105 -9.39 9.06 -11.47
N MET A 106 -9.24 10.33 -11.05
CA MET A 106 -8.38 10.71 -9.92
C MET A 106 -8.71 9.91 -8.64
N LEU A 107 -9.99 9.73 -8.33
CA LEU A 107 -10.42 8.92 -7.17
C LEU A 107 -10.08 7.44 -7.33
N ARG A 108 -10.22 6.88 -8.55
CA ARG A 108 -9.88 5.48 -8.83
C ARG A 108 -8.38 5.25 -8.68
N ASP A 109 -7.57 6.15 -9.22
CA ASP A 109 -6.11 6.05 -9.18
C ASP A 109 -5.61 6.15 -7.73
N ALA A 110 -6.07 7.15 -6.97
CA ALA A 110 -5.73 7.30 -5.56
C ALA A 110 -6.13 6.07 -4.72
N ARG A 111 -7.30 5.47 -5.00
CA ARG A 111 -7.71 4.23 -4.32
C ARG A 111 -6.88 3.02 -4.72
N LYS A 112 -6.44 2.96 -5.98
CA LYS A 112 -5.57 1.89 -6.48
C LYS A 112 -4.21 1.97 -5.80
N GLU A 113 -3.59 3.15 -5.80
CA GLU A 113 -2.32 3.40 -5.09
C GLU A 113 -2.41 3.04 -3.60
N ALA A 114 -3.49 3.43 -2.92
CA ALA A 114 -3.71 3.08 -1.52
C ALA A 114 -3.83 1.56 -1.31
N LYS A 115 -4.46 0.83 -2.25
CA LYS A 115 -4.55 -0.63 -2.23
C LYS A 115 -3.19 -1.28 -2.48
N ASP A 116 -2.45 -0.82 -3.47
CA ASP A 116 -1.14 -1.34 -3.85
C ASP A 116 -0.13 -1.11 -2.71
N ALA A 117 -0.16 0.07 -2.08
CA ALA A 117 0.63 0.36 -0.87
C ALA A 117 0.26 -0.57 0.30
N LYS A 118 -1.03 -0.85 0.51
CA LYS A 118 -1.49 -1.80 1.53
C LYS A 118 -1.05 -3.24 1.20
N ALA A 119 -1.08 -3.63 -0.08
CA ALA A 119 -0.64 -4.94 -0.54
C ALA A 119 0.89 -5.11 -0.37
N ALA A 120 1.67 -4.10 -0.72
CA ALA A 120 3.11 -4.07 -0.50
C ALA A 120 3.47 -4.22 0.99
N ARG A 121 2.73 -3.55 1.89
CA ARG A 121 2.89 -3.73 3.35
C ARG A 121 2.53 -5.12 3.85
N ARG A 122 1.56 -5.79 3.20
CA ARG A 122 1.11 -7.14 3.59
C ARG A 122 2.03 -8.24 3.06
N LYS A 123 2.70 -8.02 1.91
CA LYS A 123 3.60 -9.01 1.32
C LYS A 123 4.72 -9.30 2.33
N PRO A 124 4.90 -10.57 2.76
CA PRO A 124 6.02 -10.90 3.64
C PRO A 124 7.33 -10.52 2.93
N PRO A 125 8.39 -10.19 3.71
CA PRO A 125 9.70 -9.94 3.12
C PRO A 125 10.07 -11.11 2.18
N PRO A 126 10.71 -10.84 1.02
CA PRO A 126 11.12 -11.90 0.11
C PRO A 126 11.94 -12.96 0.86
N GLU A 127 11.78 -14.24 0.52
CA GLU A 127 12.38 -15.36 1.26
C GLU A 127 13.89 -15.19 1.46
N ASP A 128 14.57 -14.62 0.47
CA ASP A 128 15.99 -14.27 0.52
C ASP A 128 16.31 -13.32 1.68
N SER A 129 15.46 -12.31 1.92
CA SER A 129 15.60 -11.38 3.04
C SER A 129 15.26 -12.03 4.39
N LEU A 130 14.37 -13.04 4.41
CA LEU A 130 14.08 -13.82 5.62
C LEU A 130 15.25 -14.74 5.97
N LEU A 131 15.85 -15.40 4.97
CA LEU A 131 17.07 -16.21 5.09
C LEU A 131 18.25 -15.36 5.55
N ALA A 132 18.47 -14.20 4.94
CA ALA A 132 19.50 -13.25 5.34
C ALA A 132 19.32 -12.80 6.80
N ARG A 133 18.10 -12.45 7.20
CA ARG A 133 17.78 -12.05 8.59
C ARG A 133 17.93 -13.20 9.58
N ARG A 134 17.63 -14.43 9.16
CA ARG A 134 17.82 -15.65 9.95
C ARG A 134 19.30 -15.98 10.12
N LEU A 135 20.11 -15.80 9.07
CA LEU A 135 21.57 -15.93 9.09
C LEU A 135 22.21 -14.84 9.94
N GLU A 136 21.77 -13.59 9.84
CA GLU A 136 22.21 -12.49 10.72
C GLU A 136 21.91 -12.82 12.18
N LEU A 137 20.68 -13.21 12.51
CA LEU A 137 20.31 -13.61 13.87
C LEU A 137 21.12 -14.83 14.35
N PHE A 138 21.40 -15.79 13.47
CA PHE A 138 22.24 -16.94 13.78
C PHE A 138 23.68 -16.51 14.07
N ASN A 139 24.27 -15.67 13.22
CA ASN A 139 25.62 -15.13 13.40
C ASN A 139 25.70 -14.27 14.67
N GLN A 140 24.71 -13.41 14.92
CA GLN A 140 24.63 -12.57 16.11
C GLN A 140 24.49 -13.42 17.39
N LYS A 141 23.66 -14.47 17.36
CA LYS A 141 23.58 -15.48 18.43
C LYS A 141 24.87 -16.28 18.58
N ARG A 142 25.61 -16.53 17.51
CA ARG A 142 26.92 -17.19 17.55
C ARG A 142 27.98 -16.29 18.21
N MET A 143 27.95 -14.99 17.91
CA MET A 143 28.84 -13.98 18.49
C MET A 143 28.53 -13.70 19.97
N LEU A 144 27.24 -13.61 20.33
CA LEU A 144 26.77 -13.40 21.70
C LEU A 144 26.82 -14.70 22.54
N GLY A 145 26.62 -15.84 21.90
CA GLY A 145 26.66 -17.20 22.47
C GLY A 145 28.04 -17.84 22.46
N ALA A 146 29.10 -17.10 22.12
CA ALA A 146 30.50 -17.55 22.29
C ALA A 146 30.91 -17.71 23.78
N ARG A 147 29.95 -17.57 24.71
CA ARG A 147 30.09 -17.95 26.11
C ARG A 147 28.83 -18.66 26.58
N ARG A 148 28.67 -19.94 26.24
CA ARG A 148 28.32 -21.02 27.20
C ARG A 148 27.85 -22.29 26.49
N ILE A 149 28.71 -23.30 26.60
CA ILE A 149 28.37 -24.69 26.95
C ILE A 149 27.57 -25.45 25.87
N THR A 150 28.29 -26.32 25.17
CA THR A 150 28.05 -27.76 25.01
C THR A 150 28.54 -28.17 23.62
N ASP A 151 29.23 -29.25 23.33
CA ASP A 151 29.92 -30.35 24.01
C ASP A 151 30.49 -31.17 22.81
N ARG A 152 31.42 -32.12 22.84
CA ARG A 152 32.03 -33.00 23.82
C ARG A 152 33.47 -33.14 23.32
N VAL A 153 34.49 -33.04 24.16
CA VAL A 153 35.79 -33.60 23.74
C VAL A 153 35.51 -35.10 23.56
N ARG A 154 35.47 -35.58 22.32
CA ARG A 154 35.40 -37.03 22.07
C ARG A 154 36.62 -37.60 22.79
N HIS A 155 36.39 -38.43 23.80
CA HIS A 155 37.45 -39.21 24.43
C HIS A 155 37.94 -40.21 23.40
N THR A 156 38.88 -39.78 22.57
CA THR A 156 39.61 -40.61 21.61
C THR A 156 40.80 -41.23 22.31
N LEU A 157 41.32 -42.33 21.78
CA LEU A 157 42.56 -42.95 22.28
C LEU A 157 43.71 -41.95 22.31
N GLU A 158 43.77 -41.03 21.34
CA GLU A 158 44.73 -39.93 21.29
C GLU A 158 44.56 -38.95 22.46
N SER A 159 43.33 -38.56 22.78
CA SER A 159 43.08 -37.69 23.95
C SER A 159 43.49 -38.33 25.27
N ALA A 160 43.33 -39.66 25.39
CA ALA A 160 43.77 -40.42 26.56
C ALA A 160 45.29 -40.56 26.60
N ARG A 161 45.95 -40.80 25.46
CA ARG A 161 47.42 -40.87 25.35
C ARG A 161 48.07 -39.54 25.70
N MET A 162 47.55 -38.44 25.18
CA MET A 162 48.01 -37.08 25.49
C MET A 162 47.90 -36.77 26.99
N ALA A 163 46.80 -37.15 27.65
CA ALA A 163 46.65 -36.97 29.08
C ALA A 163 47.69 -37.78 29.89
N ARG A 164 48.08 -38.97 29.43
CA ARG A 164 49.11 -39.80 30.07
C ARG A 164 50.51 -39.22 29.85
N GLU A 165 50.81 -38.71 28.67
CA GLU A 165 52.07 -38.01 28.37
C GLU A 165 52.20 -36.68 29.11
N GLU A 166 51.08 -36.01 29.39
CA GLU A 166 51.06 -34.82 30.23
C GLU A 166 51.33 -35.18 31.70
N ALA A 167 50.71 -36.25 32.19
CA ALA A 167 50.94 -36.75 33.55
C ALA A 167 52.37 -37.25 33.78
N THR A 168 53.02 -37.88 32.78
CA THR A 168 54.44 -38.27 32.92
C THR A 168 55.36 -37.08 33.07
N LYS A 169 55.15 -36.04 32.26
CA LYS A 169 55.95 -34.81 32.32
C LYS A 169 55.76 -34.12 33.67
N ALA A 170 54.52 -34.06 34.17
CA ALA A 170 54.21 -33.44 35.45
C ALA A 170 54.78 -34.21 36.65
N LEU A 171 54.69 -35.54 36.63
CA LEU A 171 55.18 -36.42 37.71
C LEU A 171 56.66 -36.82 37.54
N ARG A 172 57.33 -36.36 36.47
CA ARG A 172 58.74 -36.64 36.12
C ARG A 172 59.06 -38.15 36.06
N LEU A 173 58.14 -38.92 35.47
CA LEU A 173 58.30 -40.37 35.29
C LEU A 173 59.21 -40.69 34.11
N THR A 174 59.96 -41.78 34.20
CA THR A 174 60.86 -42.26 33.13
C THR A 174 60.12 -43.03 32.02
N SER A 175 58.87 -43.42 32.25
CA SER A 175 58.02 -44.16 31.30
C SER A 175 56.58 -43.63 31.31
N LEU A 176 55.74 -44.06 30.35
CA LEU A 176 54.37 -43.57 30.17
C LEU A 176 53.50 -43.84 31.42
N ALA A 177 52.78 -42.82 31.89
CA ALA A 177 52.08 -42.85 33.17
C ALA A 177 51.00 -43.94 33.17
N SER A 178 50.84 -44.63 34.31
CA SER A 178 49.75 -45.59 34.53
C SER A 178 48.38 -44.88 34.45
N PRO A 179 47.28 -45.56 34.06
CA PRO A 179 45.96 -44.94 34.04
C PRO A 179 45.58 -44.37 35.42
N GLU A 180 45.97 -45.05 36.49
CA GLU A 180 45.72 -44.61 37.87
C GLU A 180 46.47 -43.32 38.22
N GLN A 181 47.75 -43.26 37.89
CA GLN A 181 48.58 -42.06 38.08
C GLN A 181 48.04 -40.86 37.28
N THR A 182 47.53 -41.14 36.08
CA THR A 182 46.92 -40.13 35.21
C THR A 182 45.60 -39.62 35.79
N MET A 183 44.78 -40.52 36.34
CA MET A 183 43.53 -40.14 37.02
C MET A 183 43.78 -39.35 38.31
N GLN A 184 44.80 -39.72 39.10
CA GLN A 184 45.22 -38.95 40.27
C GLN A 184 45.69 -37.55 39.89
N TYR A 185 46.55 -37.42 38.87
CA TYR A 185 47.02 -36.13 38.35
C TYR A 185 45.87 -35.27 37.79
N LEU A 186 44.96 -35.85 37.02
CA LEU A 186 43.79 -35.13 36.51
C LEU A 186 42.84 -34.69 37.64
N GLY A 187 42.73 -35.49 38.70
CA GLY A 187 41.98 -35.15 39.91
C GLY A 187 42.58 -33.94 40.65
N THR A 188 43.90 -33.90 40.82
CA THR A 188 44.58 -32.77 41.46
C THR A 188 44.54 -31.50 40.60
N LYS A 189 44.67 -31.63 39.27
CA LYS A 189 44.63 -30.52 38.30
C LYS A 189 43.27 -29.82 38.18
N ARG A 190 42.16 -30.54 38.41
CA ARG A 190 40.80 -29.96 38.36
C ARG A 190 40.38 -29.25 39.66
N GLY A 191 41.08 -29.51 40.77
CA GLY A 191 40.80 -28.92 42.07
C GLY A 191 41.54 -27.60 42.35
N GLN A 192 42.38 -27.14 41.42
CA GLN A 192 43.08 -25.85 41.47
C GLN A 192 42.42 -24.82 40.54
#